data_AF-T1BUY0-F1
#
_entry.id   AF-T1BUY0-F1
#
_cell.length_a   1.000
_cell.length_b   1.000
_cell.length_c   1.000
_cell.angle_alpha   90.00
_cell.angle_beta   90.00
_cell.angle_gamma   90.00
#
_symmetry.space_group_name_H-M   'P 1'
#
loop_
_entity.id
_entity.type
_entity.pdbx_description
1 polymer ?
#
loop_
_entity_poly.entity_id
_entity_poly.type
_entity_poly.pdbx_seq_one_letter_code
_entity_poly.pdbx_strand_id
1 'polypeptide(L)' 'MTEEQEGFAQRGFLTTQVDNLLNWARTGSLWPMTFGLACCAVEMMHAGASRYDLDRFGVVFRPSPRQSDVMIVAGT' A
#
# COMPACT_ATOMS: atom_id res chain seq x y z
N MET A 1 23.77 8.21 36.44
CA MET A 1 22.68 8.81 35.64
C MET A 1 23.16 9.08 34.20
N THR A 2 23.75 8.08 33.56
CA THR A 2 24.22 8.15 32.16
C THR A 2 23.88 6.88 31.36
N GLU A 3 23.39 5.80 32.00
CA GLU A 3 23.04 4.54 31.30
C GLU A 3 21.58 4.46 30.84
N GLU A 4 20.63 5.20 31.42
CA GLU A 4 19.22 5.10 31.00
C GLU A 4 18.87 5.88 29.71
N GLN A 5 19.70 6.85 29.27
CA GLN A 5 19.40 7.66 28.08
C GLN A 5 19.75 6.97 26.75
N GLU A 6 20.72 6.04 26.72
CA GLU A 6 21.00 5.25 25.51
C GLU A 6 19.84 4.29 25.18
N GLY A 7 19.17 3.74 26.19
CA GLY A 7 18.07 2.79 26.02
C GLY A 7 16.83 3.38 25.36
N PHE A 8 16.57 4.68 25.47
CA PHE A 8 15.44 5.36 24.79
C PHE A 8 15.82 5.81 23.37
N ALA A 9 17.05 6.24 23.13
CA ALA A 9 17.55 6.56 21.79
C ALA A 9 17.62 5.32 20.88
N GLN A 10 18.06 4.18 21.43
CA GLN A 10 18.13 2.91 20.71
C GLN A 10 16.75 2.30 20.49
N ARG A 11 15.81 2.48 21.43
CA ARG A 11 14.38 2.16 21.22
C ARG A 11 13.77 3.01 20.10
N GLY A 12 14.04 4.31 20.04
CA GLY A 12 13.58 5.20 18.98
C GLY A 12 14.14 4.84 17.60
N PHE A 13 15.41 4.45 17.52
CA PHE A 13 16.02 3.93 16.30
C PHE A 13 15.41 2.57 15.90
N LEU A 14 15.20 1.66 16.84
CA LEU A 14 14.57 0.36 16.56
C LEU A 14 13.10 0.51 16.12
N THR A 15 12.31 1.34 16.78
CA THR A 15 10.90 1.56 16.40
C THR A 15 10.80 2.22 15.03
N THR A 16 11.63 3.23 14.72
CA THR A 16 11.63 3.88 13.40
C THR A 16 12.05 2.93 12.28
N GLN A 17 13.03 2.06 12.51
CA GLN A 17 13.44 1.05 11.52
C GLN A 17 12.35 0.00 11.28
N VAL A 18 11.62 -0.40 12.33
CA VAL A 18 10.45 -1.29 12.21
C VAL A 18 9.32 -0.60 11.46
N ASP A 19 9.02 0.66 11.77
CA ASP A 19 7.99 1.44 11.07
C ASP A 19 8.32 1.59 9.58
N ASN A 20 9.60 1.85 9.26
CA ASN A 20 10.07 1.91 7.87
C ASN A 20 9.86 0.59 7.12
N LEU A 21 10.19 -0.54 7.75
CA LEU A 21 9.98 -1.87 7.17
C LEU A 21 8.50 -2.16 6.94
N LEU A 22 7.65 -1.86 7.91
CA LEU A 22 6.20 -2.07 7.82
C LEU A 22 5.57 -1.19 6.72
N ASN A 23 5.99 0.06 6.61
CA ASN A 23 5.51 0.96 5.56
C ASN A 23 5.99 0.53 4.16
N TRP A 24 7.22 0.02 4.05
CA TRP A 24 7.71 -0.58 2.82
C TRP A 24 6.87 -1.80 2.41
N ALA A 25 6.56 -2.68 3.36
CA ALA A 25 5.74 -3.87 3.10
C ALA A 25 4.31 -3.49 2.64
N ARG A 26 3.67 -2.52 3.29
CA ARG A 26 2.32 -2.04 2.92
C ARG A 26 2.29 -1.35 1.56
N THR A 27 3.27 -0.52 1.26
CA THR A 27 3.32 0.20 -0.03
C THR A 27 3.73 -0.69 -1.19
N GLY A 28 4.50 -1.75 -0.95
CA GLY A 28 4.92 -2.72 -1.97
C GLY A 28 3.96 -3.88 -2.25
N SER A 29 2.80 -3.95 -1.58
CA SER A 29 1.84 -5.07 -1.73
C SER A 29 0.37 -4.64 -1.67
N LEU A 30 0.04 -3.57 -2.39
CA LEU A 30 -1.31 -3.02 -2.40
C LEU A 30 -2.27 -3.95 -3.16
N TRP A 31 -3.36 -4.38 -2.52
CA TRP A 31 -4.36 -5.27 -3.10
C TRP A 31 -5.70 -4.53 -3.27
N PRO A 32 -5.82 -3.68 -4.31
CA PRO A 32 -6.99 -2.85 -4.48
C PRO A 32 -8.24 -3.66 -4.88
N MET A 33 -9.37 -3.27 -4.29
CA MET A 33 -10.69 -3.57 -4.83
C MET A 33 -11.17 -2.42 -5.72
N THR A 34 -11.53 -2.74 -6.96
CA THR A 34 -12.04 -1.75 -7.93
C THR A 34 -13.53 -1.54 -7.71
N PHE A 35 -13.95 -0.29 -7.49
CA PHE A 35 -15.35 0.10 -7.50
C PHE A 35 -15.59 1.04 -8.70
N GLY A 36 -15.78 0.42 -9.87
CA GLY A 36 -15.97 1.13 -11.13
C GLY A 36 -17.40 1.62 -11.30
N LEU A 37 -17.59 2.93 -11.27
CA LEU A 37 -18.91 3.59 -11.38
C LEU A 37 -19.16 4.20 -12.76
N ALA A 38 -18.12 4.73 -13.40
CA ALA A 38 -18.24 5.44 -14.67
C ALA A 38 -16.98 5.27 -15.53
N CYS A 39 -16.66 6.26 -16.37
CA CYS A 39 -15.52 6.25 -17.29
C CYS A 39 -14.16 6.03 -16.60
N CYS A 40 -13.99 6.50 -15.36
CA CYS A 40 -12.77 6.28 -14.60
C CYS A 40 -12.48 4.80 -14.32
N ALA A 41 -13.50 3.92 -14.38
CA ALA A 41 -13.29 2.48 -14.31
C ALA A 41 -12.50 1.96 -15.52
N VAL A 42 -12.77 2.50 -16.71
CA VAL A 42 -12.08 2.12 -17.96
C VAL A 42 -10.65 2.66 -17.96
N GLU A 43 -10.43 3.84 -17.39
CA GLU A 43 -9.07 4.38 -17.19
C GLU A 43 -8.28 3.51 -16.19
N MET A 44 -8.92 3.02 -15.13
CA MET A 44 -8.31 2.09 -14.18
C MET A 44 -7.94 0.75 -14.85
N MET A 45 -8.79 0.22 -15.72
CA MET A 45 -8.47 -1.00 -16.50
C MET A 45 -7.26 -0.78 -17.42
N HIS A 46 -7.16 0.40 -18.05
CA HIS A 46 -5.98 0.74 -18.85
C HIS A 46 -4.72 0.91 -17.99
N ALA A 47 -4.85 1.42 -16.76
CA ALA A 47 -3.72 1.48 -15.83
C ALA A 47 -3.23 0.07 -15.45
N GLY A 48 -4.13 -0.90 -15.31
CA GLY A 48 -3.80 -2.32 -15.11
C GLY A 48 -3.34 -3.08 -16.36
N ALA A 49 -3.43 -2.48 -17.55
CA ALA A 49 -3.01 -3.11 -18.80
C ALA A 49 -1.50 -2.96 -19.04
N SER A 50 -0.96 -3.70 -20.03
CA SER A 50 0.47 -3.83 -20.30
C SER A 50 1.28 -2.54 -20.43
N ARG A 51 0.64 -1.41 -20.74
CA ARG A 51 1.31 -0.12 -20.89
C ARG A 51 1.77 0.48 -19.55
N TYR A 52 0.93 0.37 -18.53
CA TYR A 52 1.18 0.97 -17.21
C TYR A 52 1.34 -0.10 -16.11
N ASP A 53 0.81 -1.29 -16.34
CA ASP A 53 1.00 -2.54 -15.60
C ASP A 53 1.24 -2.35 -14.11
N LEU A 54 0.16 -2.04 -13.40
CA LEU A 54 0.18 -1.82 -11.95
C LEU A 54 0.74 -3.02 -11.16
N ASP A 55 0.67 -4.24 -11.70
CA ASP A 55 1.18 -5.46 -11.06
C ASP A 55 2.70 -5.36 -10.78
N ARG A 56 3.44 -4.55 -11.56
CA ARG A 56 4.87 -4.26 -11.34
C ARG A 56 5.16 -3.57 -10.01
N PHE A 57 4.19 -2.86 -9.46
CA PHE A 57 4.31 -2.18 -8.16
C PHE A 57 3.75 -3.03 -7.01
N GLY A 58 3.46 -4.32 -7.26
CA GLY A 58 2.83 -5.21 -6.29
C GLY A 58 1.33 -4.97 -6.16
N VAL A 59 0.71 -4.33 -7.16
CA VAL A 59 -0.71 -3.99 -7.16
C VAL A 59 -1.54 -5.10 -7.79
N VAL A 60 -2.24 -5.88 -6.97
CA VAL A 60 -3.06 -7.01 -7.45
C VAL A 60 -4.53 -6.75 -7.20
N PHE A 61 -5.32 -6.66 -8.28
CA PHE A 61 -6.76 -6.45 -8.16
C PHE A 61 -7.46 -7.67 -7.55
N ARG A 62 -7.97 -7.50 -6.32
CA ARG A 62 -8.76 -8.50 -5.60
C ARG A 62 -10.22 -8.03 -5.52
N PRO A 63 -11.17 -8.69 -6.20
CA PRO A 63 -12.56 -8.22 -6.23
C PRO A 63 -13.30 -8.43 -4.90
N SER A 64 -12.78 -9.27 -4.01
CA SER A 64 -13.41 -9.52 -2.71
C SER A 64 -13.00 -8.47 -1.67
N PRO A 65 -13.97 -7.77 -1.03
CA PRO A 65 -13.68 -6.75 -0.01
C PRO A 65 -12.95 -7.28 1.23
N ARG A 66 -13.06 -8.59 1.49
CA ARG A 66 -12.46 -9.22 2.69
C ARG A 66 -10.96 -9.49 2.54
N GLN A 67 -10.41 -9.39 1.34
CA GLN A 67 -9.02 -9.70 1.05
C GLN A 67 -8.28 -8.51 0.43
N SER A 68 -8.94 -7.36 0.29
CA SER A 68 -8.35 -6.13 -0.22
C SER A 68 -7.97 -5.20 0.93
N ASP A 69 -6.88 -4.46 0.76
CA ASP A 69 -6.41 -3.44 1.71
C ASP A 69 -6.80 -2.01 1.30
N VAL A 70 -7.00 -1.76 0.00
CA VAL A 70 -7.38 -0.46 -0.58
C VAL A 70 -8.65 -0.58 -1.40
N MET A 71 -9.53 0.42 -1.31
CA MET A 71 -10.73 0.55 -2.14
C MET A 71 -10.60 1.74 -3.08
N ILE A 72 -10.67 1.50 -4.39
CA ILE A 72 -10.60 2.56 -5.41
C ILE A 72 -11.99 2.81 -5.97
N VAL A 73 -12.60 3.94 -5.59
CA VAL A 73 -13.87 4.41 -6.14
C VAL A 73 -13.58 5.23 -7.39
N ALA A 74 -13.98 4.71 -8.55
CA ALA A 74 -13.63 5.31 -9.83
C ALA A 74 -14.88 5.64 -10.65
N GLY A 75 -15.26 6.91 -10.56
CA GLY A 75 -16.40 7.53 -11.20
C GLY A 75 -17.09 8.47 -10.23
N THR A 76 -18.10 9.18 -10.72
CA THR A 76 -19.00 10.02 -9.93
C THR A 76 -20.25 9.25 -9.54
#